data_AF-A6NR27-F1
#
_entry.id   AF-A6NR27-F1
#
_cell.length_a   1.000
_cell.length_b   1.000
_cell.length_c   1.000
_cell.angle_alpha   90.00
_cell.angle_beta   90.00
_cell.angle_gamma   90.00
#
_symmetry.space_group_name_H-M   'P 1'
#
loop_
_entity.id
_entity.type
_entity.pdbx_description
1 polymer ?
#
loop_
_entity_poly.entity_id
_entity_poly.type
_entity_poly.pdbx_seq_one_letter_code
_entity_poly.pdbx_strand_id
1 'polypeptide(L)'
;MKKSPPPIGIGVVSIMTVLLVLTLSVFSALTLTSARADLSLSQTNADTVSAYYAADAQAAALYAQFAAGTDDELETDIPMTDTQSLHLHLVQGEDGVEILAWQTVPVEDDGGDGDHLPVFDGTLPE
;
A
#
# COMPACT_ATOMS: atom_id res chain seq x y z
N MET A 1 6.37 67.37 29.07
CA MET A 1 7.61 66.65 28.69
C MET A 1 7.22 65.49 27.78
N LYS A 2 7.53 65.56 26.48
CA LYS A 2 7.27 64.46 25.53
C LYS A 2 8.29 63.35 25.78
N LYS A 3 7.84 62.20 26.28
CA LYS A 3 8.69 61.03 26.52
C LYS A 3 8.93 60.36 25.16
N SER A 4 10.11 60.53 24.57
CA SER A 4 10.49 59.79 23.36
C SER A 4 10.51 58.29 23.69
N PRO A 5 9.92 57.43 22.84
CA PRO A 5 10.01 55.99 23.06
C PRO A 5 11.50 55.58 22.97
N PRO A 6 11.94 54.62 23.80
CA PRO A 6 13.31 54.14 23.73
C PRO A 6 13.58 53.58 22.32
N PRO A 7 14.77 53.81 21.74
CA PRO A 7 15.13 53.22 20.46
C PRO A 7 15.10 51.70 20.64
N ILE A 8 14.27 51.02 19.86
CA ILE A 8 14.25 49.56 19.82
C ILE A 8 15.70 49.11 19.56
N GLY A 9 16.27 48.39 20.52
CA GLY A 9 17.65 47.95 20.44
C GLY A 9 17.83 47.01 19.26
N ILE A 10 18.77 47.33 18.38
CA ILE A 10 19.14 46.53 17.19
C ILE A 10 19.33 45.04 17.54
N GLY A 11 19.80 44.75 18.75
CA GLY A 11 19.93 43.39 19.28
C GLY A 11 18.61 42.61 19.37
N VAL A 12 17.51 43.22 19.83
CA VAL A 12 16.20 42.54 19.93
C VAL A 12 15.64 42.23 18.54
N VAL A 13 15.78 43.17 17.60
CA VAL A 13 15.36 42.96 16.21
C VAL A 13 16.18 41.85 15.56
N SER A 14 17.50 41.82 15.78
CA SER A 14 18.37 40.76 15.27
C SER A 14 18.00 39.38 15.83
N ILE A 15 17.77 39.28 17.14
CA ILE A 15 17.36 38.03 17.80
C ILE A 15 15.99 37.57 17.26
N MET A 16 15.03 38.48 17.12
CA MET A 16 13.72 38.17 16.55
C MET A 16 13.81 37.68 15.11
N THR A 17 14.63 38.31 14.27
CA THR A 17 14.83 37.88 12.87
C THR A 17 15.45 36.50 12.80
N VAL A 18 16.49 36.22 13.59
CA VAL A 18 17.13 34.90 13.62
C VAL A 18 16.14 33.83 14.08
N LEU A 19 15.38 34.10 15.14
CA LEU A 19 14.35 33.19 15.63
C LEU A 19 13.28 32.94 14.56
N LEU A 20 12.80 34.00 13.91
CA LEU A 20 11.79 33.90 12.86
C LEU A 20 12.29 33.03 11.71
N VAL A 21 13.50 33.28 11.20
CA VAL A 21 14.10 32.47 10.14
C VAL A 21 14.25 31.00 10.55
N LEU A 22 14.69 30.73 11.79
CA LEU A 22 14.78 29.36 12.33
C LEU A 22 13.41 28.68 12.38
N THR A 23 12.39 29.34 12.91
CA THR A 23 11.03 28.77 13.00
C THR A 23 10.41 28.51 11.61
N LEU A 24 10.59 29.44 10.66
CA LEU A 24 10.13 29.26 9.28
C LEU A 24 10.86 28.11 8.58
N SER A 25 12.17 27.97 8.85
CA SER A 25 12.98 26.89 8.27
C SER A 25 12.53 25.53 8.79
N VAL A 26 12.30 25.40 10.10
CA VAL A 26 11.80 24.16 10.71
C VAL A 26 10.40 23.83 10.20
N PHE A 27 9.50 24.81 10.15
CA PHE A 27 8.15 24.61 9.63
C PHE A 27 8.19 24.16 8.16
N SER A 28 8.98 24.83 7.32
CA SER A 28 9.17 24.46 5.91
C SER A 28 9.72 23.04 5.75
N ALA A 29 10.73 22.66 6.54
CA ALA A 29 11.29 21.31 6.53
C ALA A 29 10.27 20.25 6.95
N LEU A 30 9.44 20.55 7.95
CA LEU A 30 8.37 19.66 8.40
C LEU A 30 7.27 19.53 7.33
N THR A 31 6.86 20.65 6.70
CA THR A 31 5.90 20.65 5.58
C THR A 31 6.43 19.82 4.41
N LEU A 32 7.70 20.00 4.02
CA LEU A 32 8.30 19.23 2.93
C LEU A 32 8.37 17.73 3.23
N THR A 33 8.75 17.38 4.47
CA THR A 33 8.80 15.98 4.91
C THR A 33 7.40 15.36 4.88
N SER A 34 6.38 16.06 5.39
CA SER A 34 4.99 15.60 5.35
C SER A 34 4.50 15.40 3.91
N ALA A 35 4.70 16.38 3.04
CA ALA A 35 4.26 16.30 1.65
C ALA A 35 4.94 15.15 0.89
N ARG A 36 6.21 14.83 1.21
CA ARG A 36 6.90 13.67 0.65
C ARG A 36 6.35 12.34 1.16
N ALA A 37 6.01 12.26 2.44
CA ALA A 37 5.38 11.08 3.01
C ALA A 37 4.00 10.84 2.38
N ASP A 38 3.19 11.89 2.24
CA ASP A 38 1.88 11.82 1.59
C ASP A 38 2.00 11.42 0.11
N LEU A 39 3.00 11.95 -0.60
CA LEU A 39 3.27 11.57 -1.99
C LEU A 39 3.66 10.08 -2.10
N SER A 40 4.58 9.60 -1.25
CA SER A 40 4.98 8.19 -1.24
C SER A 40 3.80 7.27 -0.96
N LEU A 41 2.97 7.61 0.03
CA LEU A 41 1.77 6.84 0.36
C LEU A 41 0.76 6.84 -0.80
N SER A 42 0.55 7.99 -1.44
CA SER A 42 -0.37 8.11 -2.57
C SER A 42 0.11 7.30 -3.77
N GLN A 43 1.41 7.25 -4.04
CA GLN A 43 2.00 6.47 -5.11
C GLN A 43 1.80 4.97 -4.86
N THR A 44 2.16 4.48 -3.67
CA THR A 44 1.95 3.08 -3.31
C THR A 44 0.48 2.67 -3.44
N ASN A 45 -0.45 3.48 -2.96
CA ASN A 45 -1.88 3.17 -3.12
C ASN A 45 -2.32 3.10 -4.60
N ALA A 46 -1.85 4.05 -5.42
CA ALA A 46 -2.17 4.05 -6.85
C ALA A 46 -1.60 2.81 -7.57
N ASP A 47 -0.36 2.43 -7.23
CA ASP A 47 0.31 1.26 -7.80
C ASP A 47 -0.40 -0.04 -7.39
N THR A 48 -0.79 -0.20 -6.11
CA THR A 48 -1.54 -1.36 -5.65
C THR A 48 -2.88 -1.51 -6.36
N VAL A 49 -3.64 -0.41 -6.52
CA VAL A 49 -4.94 -0.44 -7.21
C VAL A 49 -4.76 -0.77 -8.71
N SER A 50 -3.75 -0.20 -9.35
CA SER A 50 -3.42 -0.50 -10.74
C SER A 50 -3.08 -1.98 -10.94
N ALA A 51 -2.27 -2.54 -10.03
CA ALA A 51 -1.85 -3.93 -10.10
C ALA A 51 -3.02 -4.90 -9.87
N TYR A 52 -3.98 -4.53 -9.01
CA TYR A 52 -5.22 -5.29 -8.82
C TYR A 52 -6.00 -5.44 -10.13
N TYR A 53 -6.28 -4.33 -10.80
CA TYR A 53 -7.05 -4.37 -12.05
C TYR A 53 -6.27 -5.01 -13.20
N ALA A 54 -4.94 -4.89 -13.22
CA ALA A 54 -4.11 -5.56 -14.21
C ALA A 54 -4.13 -7.08 -14.08
N ALA A 55 -4.16 -7.62 -12.86
CA ALA A 55 -4.29 -9.05 -12.61
C ALA A 55 -5.68 -9.58 -12.95
N ASP A 56 -6.73 -8.83 -12.59
CA ASP A 56 -8.11 -9.20 -12.93
C ASP A 56 -8.34 -9.22 -14.45
N ALA A 57 -7.77 -8.25 -15.18
CA ALA A 57 -7.79 -8.24 -16.64
C ALA A 57 -7.08 -9.46 -17.26
N GLN A 58 -5.98 -9.91 -16.65
CA GLN A 58 -5.29 -11.13 -17.07
C GLN A 58 -6.13 -12.38 -16.77
N ALA A 59 -6.75 -12.47 -15.60
CA ALA A 59 -7.66 -13.58 -15.27
C ALA A 59 -8.84 -13.65 -16.25
N ALA A 60 -9.43 -12.51 -16.60
CA ALA A 60 -10.49 -12.44 -17.61
C ALA A 60 -10.02 -12.91 -19.00
N ALA A 61 -8.79 -12.56 -19.39
CA ALA A 61 -8.20 -13.02 -20.64
C ALA A 61 -7.92 -14.54 -20.62
N LEU A 62 -7.50 -15.10 -19.49
CA LEU A 62 -7.31 -16.54 -19.31
C LEU A 62 -8.65 -17.27 -19.32
N TYR A 63 -9.67 -16.75 -18.65
CA TYR A 63 -11.03 -17.28 -18.70
C TYR A 63 -11.55 -17.34 -20.14
N ALA A 64 -11.38 -16.27 -20.92
CA ALA A 64 -11.82 -16.24 -22.31
C ALA A 64 -11.09 -17.28 -23.19
N GLN A 65 -9.80 -17.50 -22.93
CA GLN A 65 -9.00 -18.52 -23.62
C GLN A 65 -9.43 -19.94 -23.20
N PHE A 66 -9.63 -20.17 -21.90
CA PHE A 66 -10.09 -21.44 -21.35
C PHE A 66 -11.48 -21.81 -21.88
N ALA A 67 -12.40 -20.83 -21.94
CA ALA A 67 -13.73 -21.01 -22.50
C ALA A 67 -13.73 -21.37 -24.00
N ALA A 68 -12.70 -20.97 -24.74
CA ALA A 68 -12.52 -21.33 -26.15
C ALA A 68 -11.64 -22.58 -26.35
N GLY A 69 -11.01 -23.07 -25.28
CA GLY A 69 -10.08 -24.19 -25.27
C GLY A 69 -10.77 -25.54 -25.13
N THR A 70 -9.94 -26.58 -24.98
CA THR A 70 -10.38 -27.98 -24.77
C THR A 70 -9.83 -28.56 -23.47
N ASP A 71 -9.23 -27.71 -22.65
CA ASP A 71 -8.66 -28.13 -21.37
C ASP A 71 -9.80 -28.33 -20.36
N ASP A 72 -9.72 -29.41 -19.59
CA ASP A 72 -10.76 -29.77 -18.63
C ASP A 72 -10.67 -28.95 -17.33
N GLU A 73 -9.49 -28.44 -16.99
CA GLU A 73 -9.20 -27.71 -15.75
C GLU A 73 -8.03 -26.73 -15.95
N LEU A 74 -8.14 -25.55 -15.35
CA LEU A 74 -7.09 -24.53 -15.30
C LEU A 74 -6.97 -23.98 -13.88
N GLU A 75 -5.82 -24.19 -13.27
CA GLU A 75 -5.45 -23.64 -11.95
C GLU A 75 -4.18 -22.81 -12.11
N THR A 76 -4.22 -21.53 -11.73
CA THR A 76 -3.06 -20.64 -11.85
C THR A 76 -3.15 -19.44 -10.90
N ASP A 77 -1.98 -18.95 -10.49
CA ASP A 77 -1.83 -17.76 -9.66
C ASP A 77 -1.25 -16.61 -10.49
N ILE A 78 -2.00 -15.51 -10.56
CA ILE A 78 -1.59 -14.31 -11.29
C ILE A 78 -0.99 -13.32 -10.27
N PRO A 79 0.30 -12.95 -10.39
CA PRO A 79 0.91 -12.03 -9.44
C PRO A 79 0.26 -10.65 -9.55
N MET A 80 -0.17 -10.10 -8.41
CA MET A 80 -0.73 -8.74 -8.31
C MET A 80 0.32 -7.80 -7.75
N THR A 81 0.92 -8.17 -6.62
CA THR A 81 1.97 -7.40 -5.94
C THR A 81 3.03 -8.37 -5.43
N ASP A 82 4.08 -7.84 -4.79
CA ASP A 82 5.12 -8.68 -4.17
C ASP A 82 4.60 -9.59 -3.05
N THR A 83 3.40 -9.33 -2.52
CA THR A 83 2.82 -10.08 -1.40
C THR A 83 1.45 -10.69 -1.70
N GLN A 84 0.88 -10.44 -2.88
CA GLN A 84 -0.48 -10.89 -3.22
C GLN A 84 -0.55 -11.42 -4.66
N SER A 85 -1.28 -12.52 -4.83
CA SER A 85 -1.62 -13.12 -6.11
C SER A 85 -3.14 -13.31 -6.23
N LEU A 86 -3.65 -13.33 -7.45
CA LEU A 86 -5.01 -13.71 -7.77
C LEU A 86 -5.02 -15.19 -8.13
N HIS A 87 -5.60 -16.01 -7.27
CA HIS A 87 -5.77 -17.44 -7.49
C HIS A 87 -7.00 -17.69 -8.36
N LEU A 88 -6.79 -18.33 -9.51
CA LEU A 88 -7.80 -18.62 -10.51
C LEU A 88 -7.90 -20.14 -10.69
N HIS A 89 -9.09 -20.69 -10.43
CA HIS A 89 -9.40 -22.10 -10.65
C HIS A 89 -10.69 -22.24 -11.47
N LEU A 90 -10.56 -22.77 -12.67
CA LEU A 90 -11.61 -22.95 -13.67
C LEU A 90 -11.70 -24.41 -14.07
N VAL A 91 -12.92 -24.91 -14.29
CA VAL A 91 -13.18 -26.27 -14.77
C VAL A 91 -14.19 -26.23 -15.90
N GLN A 92 -14.06 -27.11 -16.89
CA GLN A 92 -15.06 -27.31 -17.93
C GLN A 92 -16.23 -28.13 -17.37
N GLY A 93 -17.40 -27.49 -17.28
CA GLY A 93 -18.66 -28.12 -16.90
C GLY A 93 -19.51 -28.50 -18.11
N GLU A 94 -20.64 -29.18 -17.86
CA GLU A 94 -21.53 -29.66 -18.93
C GLU A 94 -22.21 -28.52 -19.73
N ASP A 95 -22.38 -27.34 -19.12
CA ASP A 95 -23.04 -26.15 -19.70
C ASP A 95 -22.06 -24.97 -19.93
N GLY A 96 -20.75 -25.19 -19.81
CA GLY A 96 -19.71 -24.17 -19.98
C GLY A 96 -18.69 -24.15 -18.84
N VAL A 97 -17.92 -23.07 -18.72
CA VAL A 97 -16.87 -22.94 -17.70
C VAL A 97 -17.47 -22.70 -16.31
N GLU A 98 -17.11 -23.54 -15.34
CA GLU A 98 -17.40 -23.37 -13.93
C GLU A 98 -16.20 -22.72 -13.22
N ILE A 99 -16.45 -21.66 -12.45
CA ILE A 99 -15.42 -20.93 -11.70
C ILE A 99 -15.41 -21.47 -10.28
N LEU A 100 -14.36 -22.19 -9.91
CA LEU A 100 -14.19 -22.75 -8.57
C LEU A 100 -13.48 -21.77 -7.63
N ALA A 101 -12.52 -20.98 -8.15
CA ALA A 101 -11.85 -19.94 -7.39
C ALA A 101 -11.54 -18.71 -8.25
N TRP A 102 -11.81 -17.54 -7.68
CA TRP A 102 -11.40 -16.24 -8.19
C TRP A 102 -11.18 -15.32 -6.99
N GLN A 103 -10.05 -15.47 -6.31
CA GLN A 103 -9.81 -14.82 -5.04
C GLN A 103 -8.38 -14.33 -4.90
N THR A 104 -8.20 -13.18 -4.26
CA THR A 104 -6.88 -12.67 -3.91
C THR A 104 -6.35 -13.44 -2.70
N VAL A 105 -5.21 -14.10 -2.87
CA VAL A 105 -4.49 -14.82 -1.82
C VAL A 105 -3.15 -14.14 -1.55
N PRO A 106 -2.63 -14.18 -0.31
CA PRO A 106 -1.25 -13.79 -0.06
C PRO A 106 -0.30 -14.74 -0.81
N VAL A 107 0.79 -14.20 -1.35
CA VAL A 107 1.86 -15.03 -1.92
C VAL A 107 2.47 -15.81 -0.77
N GLU A 108 2.29 -17.12 -0.75
CA GLU A 108 2.99 -18.00 0.18
C GLU A 108 4.47 -17.99 -0.20
N ASP A 109 5.31 -17.43 0.68
CA ASP A 109 6.75 -17.59 0.57
C ASP A 109 7.03 -19.07 0.90
N ASP A 110 7.36 -19.88 -0.12
CA ASP A 110 7.75 -21.29 -0.01
C ASP A 110 9.13 -21.46 0.69
N GLY A 111 9.42 -20.54 1.62
CA GLY A 111 10.73 -20.18 2.14
C GLY A 111 10.77 -20.13 3.66
N GLY A 112 10.22 -21.12 4.35
CA GLY A 112 10.67 -21.47 5.70
C GLY A 112 9.58 -21.71 6.74
N ASP A 113 9.39 -23.01 7.03
CA ASP A 113 8.83 -23.60 8.24
C ASP A 113 7.39 -23.20 8.62
N GLY A 114 6.50 -24.19 8.58
CA GLY A 114 5.08 -24.08 8.89
C GLY A 114 4.77 -23.87 10.38
N ASP A 115 5.49 -22.99 11.05
CA ASP A 115 5.18 -22.55 12.41
C ASP A 115 4.19 -21.38 12.32
N HIS A 116 2.95 -21.76 11.96
CA HIS A 116 1.79 -20.92 12.22
C HIS A 116 1.86 -20.50 13.69
N LEU A 117 1.88 -19.19 13.96
CA LEU A 117 1.85 -18.70 15.34
C LEU A 117 0.68 -19.38 16.06
N PRO A 118 0.90 -19.95 17.26
CA PRO A 118 -0.18 -20.58 18.00
C PRO A 118 -1.28 -19.54 18.22
N VAL A 119 -2.47 -19.82 17.69
CA VAL A 119 -3.67 -19.02 17.95
C VAL A 119 -3.93 -19.11 19.45
N PHE A 120 -3.88 -17.97 20.15
CA PHE A 120 -4.08 -17.91 21.59
C PHE A 120 -5.45 -18.50 21.96
N ASP A 121 -5.45 -19.57 22.75
CA ASP A 121 -6.65 -20.37 23.07
C ASP A 121 -7.48 -19.84 24.24
N GLY A 122 -7.07 -18.69 24.83
CA GLY A 122 -7.80 -18.04 25.91
C GLY A 122 -7.67 -18.72 27.28
N THR A 123 -6.82 -19.75 27.43
CA THR A 123 -6.63 -20.40 28.72
C THR A 123 -5.40 -19.85 29.45
N LEU A 124 -5.57 -19.51 30.73
CA LEU A 124 -4.43 -19.20 31.60
C LEU A 124 -3.85 -20.52 32.13
N PRO A 125 -2.51 -20.68 32.15
CA PRO A 125 -1.89 -21.86 32.73
C PRO A 125 -2.18 -21.93 34.23
N GLU A 126 -2.58 -23.11 34.71
CA GLU A 126 -2.84 -23.41 36.13
C GLU A 126 -1.58 -23.37 37.00
#